data_AF-A0A354J858-F1
#
_entry.id   AF-A0A354J858-F1
#
_cell.length_a   1.000
_cell.length_b   1.000
_cell.length_c   1.000
_cell.angle_alpha   90.00
_cell.angle_beta   90.00
_cell.angle_gamma   90.00
#
_symmetry.space_group_name_H-M   'P 1'
#
loop_
_entity.id
_entity.type
_entity.pdbx_description
1 polymer ?
#
loop_
_entity_poly.entity_id
_entity_poly.type
_entity_poly.pdbx_seq_one_letter_code
_entity_poly.pdbx_strand_id
1 'polypeptide(L)' 'MSNYHIETKCVQAGYQPKNGEPRVLPIAQSTTYKYDSSETVGKLFDLEEEGFFYTRLANPTVDAVEKKIA' A
#
# COMPACT_ATOMS: atom_id res chain seq x y z
N MET A 1 8.12 -14.36 10.20
CA MET A 1 8.66 -12.98 10.13
C MET A 1 9.99 -12.97 10.86
N SER A 2 11.06 -12.50 10.24
CA SER A 2 12.37 -12.43 10.91
C SER A 2 12.29 -11.50 12.13
N ASN A 3 12.82 -11.94 13.28
CA ASN A 3 12.86 -11.17 14.52
C ASN A 3 13.95 -10.08 14.45
N TYR A 4 13.73 -9.07 13.64
CA TYR A 4 14.57 -7.86 13.64
C TYR A 4 14.29 -7.00 14.87
N HIS A 5 15.32 -6.32 15.36
CA HIS A 5 15.20 -5.30 16.39
C HIS A 5 14.31 -4.14 15.93
N ILE A 6 13.73 -3.39 16.89
CA ILE A 6 12.76 -2.33 16.61
C ILE A 6 13.37 -1.21 15.77
N GLU A 7 14.64 -0.89 15.98
CA GLU A 7 15.39 0.14 15.26
C GLU A 7 15.47 -0.21 13.77
N THR A 8 15.69 -1.48 13.44
CA THR A 8 15.67 -1.95 12.04
C THR A 8 14.28 -1.84 11.44
N LYS A 9 13.23 -2.20 12.19
CA LYS A 9 11.84 -2.12 11.72
C LYS A 9 11.41 -0.67 11.44
N CYS A 10 11.75 0.26 12.33
CA CYS A 10 11.46 1.69 12.14
C CYS A 10 12.01 2.22 10.81
N VAL A 11 13.20 1.77 10.41
CA VAL A 11 13.83 2.18 9.15
C VAL A 11 13.28 1.40 7.95
N GLN A 12 13.16 0.06 8.04
CA GLN A 12 13.01 -0.81 6.86
C GLN A 12 11.64 -1.49 6.69
N ALA A 13 10.78 -1.51 7.71
CA ALA A 13 9.48 -2.20 7.62
C ALA A 13 8.45 -1.42 6.79
N GLY A 14 7.33 -2.08 6.45
CA GLY A 14 6.20 -1.47 5.75
C GLY A 14 6.30 -1.42 4.23
N TYR A 15 7.50 -1.31 3.67
CA TYR A 15 7.73 -1.30 2.22
C TYR A 15 8.93 -2.16 1.82
N GLN A 16 8.74 -3.05 0.84
CA GLN A 16 9.78 -3.93 0.31
C GLN A 16 9.83 -3.77 -1.22
N PRO A 17 10.72 -2.91 -1.75
CA PRO A 17 10.78 -2.65 -3.18
C PRO A 17 11.26 -3.88 -3.95
N LYS A 18 10.64 -4.14 -5.12
CA LYS A 18 11.07 -5.14 -6.10
C LYS A 18 12.11 -4.56 -7.07
N ASN A 19 12.63 -5.40 -7.96
CA ASN A 19 13.57 -4.96 -8.99
C ASN A 19 12.93 -3.86 -9.88
N GLY A 20 13.62 -2.73 -10.00
CA GLY A 20 13.15 -1.56 -10.75
C GLY A 20 12.24 -0.60 -9.97
N GLU A 21 11.84 -0.96 -8.75
CA GLU A 21 11.04 -0.08 -7.90
C GLU A 21 11.93 0.90 -7.10
N PRO A 22 11.42 2.10 -6.75
CA PRO A 22 12.15 3.07 -5.95
C PRO A 22 12.55 2.50 -4.58
N ARG A 23 13.75 2.83 -4.08
CA ARG A 23 14.18 2.34 -2.75
C ARG A 23 13.35 2.93 -1.60
N VAL A 24 12.92 4.18 -1.77
CA VAL A 24 12.05 4.89 -0.82
C VAL A 24 10.64 4.86 -1.40
N LEU A 25 9.66 4.55 -0.55
CA LEU A 25 8.26 4.51 -0.94
C LEU A 25 7.83 5.88 -1.52
N PRO A 26 7.30 5.91 -2.76
CA PRO A 26 6.74 7.13 -3.33
C PRO A 26 5.51 7.63 -2.58
N ILE A 27 5.27 8.94 -2.62
CA ILE A 27 4.08 9.56 -2.02
C ILE A 27 2.92 9.49 -3.02
N ALA A 28 1.90 8.70 -2.70
CA ALA A 28 0.65 8.63 -3.44
C ALA A 28 -0.27 9.80 -3.05
N GLN A 29 0.05 11.02 -3.53
CA GLN A 29 -0.72 12.23 -3.28
C GLN A 29 -1.91 12.36 -4.25
N SER A 30 -2.85 11.41 -4.14
CA SER A 30 -4.10 11.41 -4.91
C SER A 30 -5.27 11.09 -3.98
N THR A 31 -6.47 11.50 -4.36
CA THR A 31 -7.70 11.12 -3.66
C THR A 31 -8.33 9.85 -4.23
N THR A 32 -8.16 9.60 -5.53
CA THR A 32 -8.78 8.51 -6.29
C THR A 32 -7.76 7.83 -7.21
N TYR A 33 -8.12 6.66 -7.74
CA TYR A 33 -7.28 5.84 -8.63
C TYR A 33 -8.03 5.47 -9.91
N LYS A 34 -7.29 5.38 -11.03
CA LYS A 34 -7.85 5.08 -12.34
C LYS A 34 -7.88 3.57 -12.56
N TYR A 35 -9.00 3.07 -13.08
CA TYR A 35 -9.19 1.70 -13.50
C TYR A 35 -9.61 1.63 -14.96
N ASP A 36 -9.27 0.53 -15.63
CA ASP A 36 -9.57 0.34 -17.05
C ASP A 36 -10.95 -0.32 -17.29
N SER A 37 -11.55 -0.93 -16.25
CA SER A 37 -12.87 -1.58 -16.31
C SER A 37 -13.73 -1.25 -15.09
N SER A 38 -15.02 -1.03 -15.30
CA SER A 38 -16.01 -0.91 -14.22
C SER A 38 -16.20 -2.22 -13.46
N GLU A 39 -15.95 -3.37 -14.10
CA GLU A 39 -16.02 -4.68 -13.45
C GLU A 39 -15.00 -4.80 -12.31
N THR A 40 -13.75 -4.38 -12.55
CA THR A 40 -12.69 -4.37 -11.51
C THR A 40 -13.08 -3.50 -10.32
N VAL A 41 -13.68 -2.33 -10.59
CA VAL A 41 -14.17 -1.45 -9.52
C VAL A 41 -15.28 -2.13 -8.72
N GLY A 42 -16.21 -2.83 -9.38
CA GLY A 42 -17.26 -3.61 -8.72
C GLY A 42 -16.70 -4.64 -7.73
N LYS A 43 -15.72 -5.45 -8.18
CA LYS A 43 -15.07 -6.46 -7.32
C LYS A 43 -14.37 -5.88 -6.09
N LEU A 44 -13.78 -4.68 -6.21
CA LEU A 44 -13.19 -3.98 -5.08
C LEU A 44 -14.23 -3.51 -4.06
N PHE A 45 -15.41 -3.09 -4.51
CA PHE A 45 -16.52 -2.71 -3.62
C PHE A 45 -17.15 -3.92 -2.93
N ASP A 46 -17.23 -5.05 -3.64
CA ASP A 46 -17.78 -6.32 -3.12
C ASP A 46 -16.76 -7.11 -2.28
N LEU A 47 -15.54 -6.59 -2.11
CA LEU A 47 -14.42 -7.21 -1.37
C LEU A 47 -13.95 -8.55 -1.96
N GLU A 48 -14.20 -8.78 -3.25
CA GLU A 48 -13.71 -9.95 -3.98
C GLU A 48 -12.25 -9.78 -4.41
N GLU A 49 -11.79 -8.53 -4.57
CA GLU A 49 -10.41 -8.17 -4.87
C GLU A 49 -9.88 -7.14 -3.86
N GLU A 50 -8.56 -7.15 -3.62
CA GLU A 50 -7.88 -6.14 -2.81
C GLU A 50 -7.30 -5.03 -3.69
N GLY A 51 -7.39 -3.78 -3.23
CA GLY A 51 -6.80 -2.66 -3.94
C GLY A 51 -7.18 -1.30 -3.36
N PHE A 52 -6.59 -0.25 -3.93
CA PHE A 52 -6.81 1.13 -3.50
C PHE A 52 -7.70 1.85 -4.50
N PHE A 53 -8.96 2.13 -4.15
CA PHE A 53 -9.89 2.86 -5.03
C PHE A 53 -10.25 4.25 -4.49
N TYR A 54 -10.09 4.50 -3.18
CA TYR A 54 -10.35 5.82 -2.60
C TYR A 54 -9.54 6.06 -1.32
N THR A 55 -8.80 7.17 -1.27
CA THR A 55 -7.81 7.43 -0.21
C THR A 55 -8.40 7.58 1.19
N ARG A 56 -9.67 7.98 1.32
CA ARG A 56 -10.36 8.00 2.62
C ARG A 56 -10.48 6.60 3.24
N LEU A 57 -10.48 5.55 2.43
CA LEU A 57 -10.55 4.16 2.88
C LEU A 57 -9.16 3.55 3.01
N ALA A 58 -8.32 3.71 1.97
CA ALA A 58 -6.96 3.19 1.97
C ALA A 58 -6.10 3.93 0.93
N ASN A 59 -4.80 4.07 1.21
CA ASN A 59 -3.82 4.69 0.32
C ASN A 59 -2.47 3.95 0.41
N PRO A 60 -1.75 3.70 -0.69
CA PRO A 60 -0.49 2.94 -0.68
C PRO A 60 0.57 3.47 0.28
N THR A 61 0.68 4.79 0.42
CA THR A 61 1.65 5.42 1.33
C THR A 61 1.25 5.24 2.79
N VAL A 62 -0.06 5.30 3.09
CA VAL A 62 -0.60 5.11 4.43
C VAL A 62 -0.56 3.63 4.84
N ASP A 63 -0.92 2.72 3.94
CA ASP A 63 -0.88 1.27 4.14
C ASP A 63 0.54 0.78 4.52
N ALA A 64 1.59 1.33 3.89
CA ALA A 64 2.96 1.02 4.28
C ALA A 64 3.30 1.48 5.71
N VAL A 65 2.72 2.59 6.19
CA VAL A 65 2.87 3.04 7.58
C VAL A 65 2.11 2.13 8.53
N GLU A 66 0.88 1.75 8.18
CA GLU A 66 0.06 0.81 8.96
C GLU A 66 0.78 -0.54 9.14
N LYS A 67 1.30 -1.10 8.03
CA LYS A 67 2.12 -2.33 8.02
C LYS A 67 3.45 -2.20 8.77
N LYS A 68 3.99 -0.97 8.90
CA LYS A 68 5.22 -0.73 9.67
C LYS A 68 4.95 -0.73 11.18
N ILE A 69 3.77 -0.28 11.60
CA ILE A 69 3.39 -0.15 13.02
C ILE A 69 2.89 -1.47 13.59
N ALA A 70 2.19 -2.29 12.79
CA ALA A 70 1.69 -3.61 13.17
C ALA A 70 2.82 -4.62 13.49
#